data_AF-A0A956YWL2-F1
#
_entry.id   AF-A0A956YWL2-F1
#
_cell.length_a   1.000
_cell.length_b   1.000
_cell.length_c   1.000
_cell.angle_alpha   90.00
_cell.angle_beta   90.00
_cell.angle_gamma   90.00
#
_symmetry.space_group_name_H-M   'P 1'
#
loop_
_entity.id
_entity.type
_entity.pdbx_description
1 polymer ?
#
loop_
_entity_poly.entity_id
_entity_poly.type
_entity_poly.pdbx_seq_one_letter_code
_entity_poly.pdbx_strand_id
1 'polypeptide(L)'
;GDLLGAHAMGLRNLFVCMGDPTKIGDYPDAMDNYDISPSALIQVIKQRLNRGIDQAGNAIGLPTSFTIGCALNMGAKNSDKEIDLLIRKIDNGADFALSQPVFEPERAQQFLHRYEEIRGEPLHLPILMGVMPLYSLRHAQFLHNEIPGIDIPPAILKRIEDAGENADREGVYIASELIQQMRAAIHGTYIIPPFGKYDLAAQVIDAMGVSG
;
A
#
# COMPACT_ATOMS: atom_id res chain seq x y z
N GLY A 1 0.09 -21.97 12.05
CA GLY A 1 0.58 -21.77 13.43
C GLY A 1 0.74 -20.29 13.71
N ASP A 2 1.53 -19.61 12.88
CA ASP A 2 2.00 -18.24 13.11
C ASP A 2 0.88 -17.21 13.34
N LEU A 3 -0.20 -17.27 12.56
CA LEU A 3 -1.34 -16.35 12.73
C LEU A 3 -2.08 -16.55 14.07
N LEU A 4 -2.19 -17.78 14.57
CA LEU A 4 -2.82 -18.02 15.87
C LEU A 4 -1.91 -17.53 17.01
N GLY A 5 -0.60 -17.75 16.89
CA GLY A 5 0.38 -17.18 17.81
C GLY A 5 0.36 -15.64 17.82
N ALA A 6 0.33 -15.02 16.64
CA ALA A 6 0.19 -13.57 16.47
C ALA A 6 -1.07 -13.03 17.17
N HIS A 7 -2.22 -13.69 16.97
CA HIS A 7 -3.46 -13.31 17.65
C HIS A 7 -3.36 -13.48 19.17
N ALA A 8 -2.77 -14.57 19.64
CA ALA A 8 -2.54 -14.79 21.07
C ALA A 8 -1.63 -13.70 21.70
N MET A 9 -0.67 -13.16 20.94
CA MET A 9 0.18 -12.04 21.35
C MET A 9 -0.51 -10.66 21.28
N GLY A 10 -1.80 -10.61 20.93
CA GLY A 10 -2.56 -9.36 20.87
C GLY A 10 -2.52 -8.66 19.51
N LEU A 11 -1.90 -9.24 18.48
CA LEU A 11 -1.98 -8.67 17.13
C LEU A 11 -3.39 -8.81 16.58
N ARG A 12 -3.94 -7.72 16.05
CA ARG A 12 -5.31 -7.65 15.53
C ARG A 12 -5.41 -7.10 14.12
N ASN A 13 -4.36 -6.47 13.61
CA ASN A 13 -4.32 -5.94 12.26
C ASN A 13 -3.23 -6.66 11.48
N LEU A 14 -3.55 -7.14 10.28
CA LEU A 14 -2.60 -7.77 9.38
C LEU A 14 -2.61 -7.03 8.05
N PHE A 15 -1.43 -6.78 7.49
CA PHE A 15 -1.30 -6.34 6.11
C PHE A 15 -0.88 -7.53 5.24
N VAL A 16 -1.71 -7.88 4.27
CA VAL A 16 -1.51 -9.04 3.40
C VAL A 16 -1.07 -8.57 2.01
N CYS A 17 0.16 -8.90 1.65
CA CYS A 17 0.77 -8.60 0.35
C CYS A 17 1.57 -9.81 -0.15
N MET A 18 1.93 -9.81 -1.44
CA MET A 18 3.07 -10.62 -1.87
C MET A 18 4.31 -10.00 -1.23
N GLY A 19 5.19 -10.78 -0.62
CA GLY A 19 6.50 -10.27 -0.24
C GLY A 19 7.35 -10.00 -1.47
N ASP A 20 8.50 -9.36 -1.27
CA ASP A 20 9.44 -9.10 -2.36
C ASP A 20 9.98 -10.43 -2.91
N PRO A 21 10.22 -10.52 -4.23
CA PRO A 21 10.98 -11.63 -4.79
C PRO A 21 12.33 -11.71 -4.06
N THR A 22 12.75 -12.91 -3.65
CA THR A 22 13.96 -13.17 -2.84
C THR A 22 15.28 -12.68 -3.45
N LYS A 23 15.27 -12.07 -4.64
CA LYS A 23 16.44 -11.43 -5.27
C LYS A 23 16.78 -10.03 -4.74
N ILE A 24 16.00 -9.46 -3.82
CA ILE A 24 16.24 -8.11 -3.24
C ILE A 24 16.70 -8.17 -1.76
N GLY A 25 17.18 -9.31 -1.27
CA GLY A 25 17.67 -9.46 0.12
C GLY A 25 18.89 -10.37 0.30
N ASP A 26 19.53 -10.29 1.47
CA ASP A 26 20.77 -10.99 1.89
C ASP A 26 20.64 -12.52 2.05
N TYR A 27 19.62 -13.16 1.47
CA TYR A 27 19.34 -14.60 1.66
C TYR A 27 19.16 -15.32 0.31
N PRO A 28 20.26 -15.75 -0.34
CA PRO A 28 20.23 -16.41 -1.65
C PRO A 28 19.59 -17.82 -1.66
N ASP A 29 19.29 -18.40 -0.48
CA ASP A 29 18.76 -19.77 -0.34
C ASP A 29 17.26 -19.84 0.00
N ALA A 30 16.52 -18.72 0.06
CA ALA A 30 15.08 -18.75 0.30
C ALA A 30 14.33 -19.13 -0.99
N MET A 31 13.72 -20.32 -1.03
CA MET A 31 12.83 -20.71 -2.13
C MET A 31 11.53 -19.90 -2.10
N ASP A 32 11.20 -19.23 -3.21
CA ASP A 32 9.93 -18.52 -3.46
C ASP A 32 8.76 -19.51 -3.67
N ASN A 33 8.47 -20.37 -2.70
CA ASN A 33 7.22 -21.15 -2.68
C ASN A 33 6.15 -20.35 -1.92
N TYR A 34 5.59 -19.33 -2.56
CA TYR A 34 4.32 -18.76 -2.09
C TYR A 34 3.19 -19.74 -2.43
N ASP A 35 2.89 -20.67 -1.52
CA ASP A 35 1.84 -21.68 -1.72
C ASP A 35 0.43 -21.06 -1.80
N ILE A 36 0.24 -19.81 -1.33
CA ILE A 36 -1.06 -19.15 -1.24
C ILE A 36 -0.97 -17.70 -1.73
N SER A 37 -1.80 -17.33 -2.70
CA SER A 37 -1.94 -15.94 -3.16
C SER A 37 -2.48 -15.01 -2.05
N PRO A 38 -2.17 -13.70 -2.06
CA PRO A 38 -2.68 -12.76 -1.05
C PRO A 38 -4.20 -12.81 -0.90
N SER A 39 -4.95 -12.84 -2.01
CA SER A 39 -6.41 -12.96 -1.98
C SER A 39 -6.88 -14.24 -1.29
N ALA A 40 -6.21 -15.37 -1.54
CA ALA A 40 -6.55 -16.64 -0.90
C ALA A 40 -6.18 -16.65 0.58
N LEU A 41 -5.09 -16.00 0.98
CA LEU A 41 -4.74 -15.84 2.40
C LEU A 41 -5.78 -14.99 3.14
N ILE A 42 -6.23 -13.88 2.54
CA ILE A 42 -7.33 -13.06 3.08
C ILE A 42 -8.57 -13.94 3.28
N GLN A 43 -8.92 -14.76 2.29
CA GLN A 43 -10.06 -15.68 2.38
C GLN A 43 -9.93 -16.63 3.58
N VAL A 44 -8.78 -17.29 3.73
CA VAL A 44 -8.52 -18.22 4.84
C VAL A 44 -8.69 -17.50 6.19
N ILE A 45 -8.15 -16.29 6.32
CA ILE A 45 -8.23 -15.56 7.58
C ILE A 45 -9.68 -15.15 7.88
N LYS A 46 -10.35 -14.49 6.93
CA LYS A 46 -11.68 -13.90 7.14
C LYS A 46 -12.78 -14.95 7.23
N GLN A 47 -12.72 -15.98 6.40
CA GLN A 47 -13.79 -16.98 6.26
C GLN A 47 -13.56 -18.23 7.11
N ARG A 48 -12.35 -18.44 7.65
CA ARG A 48 -12.05 -19.58 8.53
C ARG A 48 -11.56 -19.14 9.90
N LEU A 49 -10.37 -18.56 10.00
CA LEU A 49 -9.76 -18.27 11.31
C LEU A 49 -10.63 -17.32 12.15
N ASN A 50 -11.13 -16.24 11.54
CA ASN A 50 -12.04 -15.30 12.19
C ASN A 50 -13.43 -15.88 12.50
N ARG A 51 -13.73 -17.09 11.99
CA ARG A 51 -14.92 -17.87 12.31
C ARG A 51 -14.63 -19.03 13.27
N GLY A 52 -13.39 -19.16 13.77
CA GLY A 52 -13.02 -20.21 14.71
C GLY A 52 -12.80 -21.57 14.08
N ILE A 53 -12.46 -21.63 12.79
CA ILE A 53 -12.27 -22.88 12.05
C ILE A 53 -10.89 -22.90 11.39
N ASP A 54 -10.22 -24.05 11.37
CA ASP A 54 -8.96 -24.26 10.64
C ASP A 54 -9.19 -24.60 9.13
N GLN A 55 -8.11 -24.92 8.40
CA GLN A 55 -8.21 -25.33 7.00
C GLN A 55 -8.88 -26.70 6.80
N ALA A 56 -8.74 -27.62 7.77
CA ALA A 56 -9.34 -28.95 7.74
C ALA A 56 -10.82 -28.96 8.18
N GLY A 57 -11.34 -27.83 8.67
CA GLY A 57 -12.73 -27.71 9.14
C GLY A 57 -12.89 -27.96 10.64
N ASN A 58 -11.80 -28.14 11.38
CA ASN A 58 -11.86 -28.34 12.83
C ASN A 58 -12.01 -26.99 13.55
N ALA A 59 -12.68 -27.01 14.70
CA ALA A 59 -12.73 -25.85 15.57
C ALA A 59 -11.34 -25.55 16.14
N ILE A 60 -10.90 -24.29 16.07
CA ILE A 60 -9.64 -23.83 16.69
C ILE A 60 -9.86 -23.28 18.11
N GLY A 61 -11.05 -23.47 18.68
CA GLY A 61 -11.46 -22.87 19.93
C GLY A 61 -11.95 -21.44 19.71
N LEU A 62 -11.28 -20.46 20.32
CA LEU A 62 -11.67 -19.05 20.18
C LEU A 62 -11.37 -18.54 18.76
N PRO A 63 -12.34 -17.95 18.05
CA PRO A 63 -12.08 -17.30 16.77
C PRO A 63 -11.03 -16.21 16.87
N THR A 64 -10.23 -16.06 15.80
CA THR A 64 -9.43 -14.85 15.66
C THR A 64 -10.33 -13.65 15.36
N SER A 65 -9.76 -12.46 15.41
CA SER A 65 -10.48 -11.21 15.16
C SER A 65 -9.59 -10.23 14.40
N PHE A 66 -9.02 -10.71 13.30
CA PHE A 66 -8.12 -9.92 12.49
C PHE A 66 -8.88 -8.96 11.57
N THR A 67 -8.45 -7.69 11.57
CA THR A 67 -8.71 -6.70 10.54
C THR A 67 -7.60 -6.81 9.49
N ILE A 68 -7.98 -6.88 8.21
CA ILE A 68 -7.09 -7.23 7.11
C ILE A 68 -6.94 -6.07 6.14
N GLY A 69 -5.74 -5.50 6.08
CA GLY A 69 -5.32 -4.60 5.01
C GLY A 69 -4.78 -5.38 3.82
N CYS A 70 -5.02 -4.91 2.61
CA CYS A 70 -4.42 -5.49 1.39
C CYS A 70 -3.62 -4.46 0.59
N ALA A 71 -2.59 -4.91 -0.13
CA ALA A 71 -1.86 -4.04 -1.04
C ALA A 71 -2.71 -3.63 -2.26
N LEU A 72 -2.54 -2.39 -2.72
CA LEU A 72 -3.19 -1.83 -3.92
C LEU A 72 -2.19 -1.02 -4.75
N ASN A 73 -2.12 -1.25 -6.06
CA ASN A 73 -1.35 -0.39 -6.96
C ASN A 73 -2.26 0.37 -7.94
N MET A 74 -2.69 1.58 -7.57
CA MET A 74 -3.50 2.43 -8.46
C MET A 74 -2.73 2.96 -9.68
N GLY A 75 -1.39 2.86 -9.66
CA GLY A 75 -0.51 3.20 -10.79
C GLY A 75 -0.10 1.98 -11.63
N ALA A 76 -0.77 0.84 -11.51
CA ALA A 76 -0.40 -0.37 -12.25
C ALA A 76 -0.40 -0.14 -13.78
N LYS A 77 0.56 -0.76 -14.49
CA LYS A 77 0.62 -0.71 -15.97
C LYS A 77 -0.57 -1.43 -16.62
N ASN A 78 -1.03 -2.51 -16.00
CA ASN A 78 -2.25 -3.20 -16.38
C ASN A 78 -3.29 -3.00 -15.28
N SER A 79 -4.08 -1.93 -15.40
CA SER A 79 -5.11 -1.54 -14.44
C SER A 79 -6.16 -2.62 -14.27
N ASP A 80 -6.67 -3.20 -15.36
CA ASP A 80 -7.75 -4.19 -15.32
C ASP A 80 -7.33 -5.45 -14.55
N LYS A 81 -6.08 -5.90 -14.72
CA LYS A 81 -5.54 -7.02 -13.92
C LYS A 81 -5.45 -6.69 -12.43
N GLU A 82 -4.99 -5.49 -12.08
CA GLU A 82 -4.89 -5.08 -10.67
C GLU A 82 -6.29 -4.86 -10.05
N ILE A 83 -7.25 -4.38 -10.82
CA ILE A 83 -8.66 -4.28 -10.44
C ILE A 83 -9.25 -5.67 -10.18
N ASP A 84 -9.02 -6.65 -11.07
CA ASP A 84 -9.46 -8.04 -10.85
C ASP A 84 -8.90 -8.62 -9.55
N LEU A 85 -7.63 -8.33 -9.24
CA LEU A 85 -6.99 -8.76 -8.00
C LEU A 85 -7.60 -8.04 -6.78
N LEU A 86 -7.85 -6.73 -6.89
CA LEU A 86 -8.52 -5.94 -5.85
C LEU A 86 -9.92 -6.48 -5.55
N ILE A 87 -10.71 -6.73 -6.58
CA ILE A 87 -12.05 -7.31 -6.46
C ILE A 87 -12.00 -8.64 -5.70
N ARG A 88 -11.08 -9.54 -6.07
CA ARG A 88 -10.89 -10.81 -5.34
C ARG A 88 -10.50 -10.59 -3.89
N LYS A 89 -9.66 -9.59 -3.57
CA LYS A 89 -9.28 -9.27 -2.18
C LYS A 89 -10.49 -8.77 -1.39
N ILE A 90 -11.31 -7.89 -1.98
CA ILE A 90 -12.55 -7.35 -1.39
C ILE A 90 -13.56 -8.47 -1.15
N ASP A 91 -13.86 -9.28 -2.17
CA ASP A 91 -14.84 -10.37 -2.08
C ASP A 91 -14.42 -11.44 -1.03
N ASN A 92 -13.11 -11.56 -0.77
CA ASN A 92 -12.57 -12.43 0.27
C ASN A 92 -12.54 -11.80 1.68
N GLY A 93 -12.87 -10.51 1.80
CA GLY A 93 -13.08 -9.81 3.07
C GLY A 93 -11.94 -8.88 3.50
N ALA A 94 -11.17 -8.31 2.58
CA ALA A 94 -10.28 -7.20 2.91
C ALA A 94 -11.07 -6.05 3.57
N ASP A 95 -10.53 -5.48 4.64
CA ASP A 95 -11.18 -4.42 5.43
C ASP A 95 -10.69 -3.02 5.03
N PHE A 96 -9.46 -2.91 4.50
CA PHE A 96 -8.92 -1.67 3.92
C PHE A 96 -7.79 -1.98 2.92
N ALA A 97 -7.36 -0.98 2.16
CA ALA A 97 -6.21 -1.06 1.27
C ALA A 97 -5.10 -0.07 1.66
N LEU A 98 -3.85 -0.52 1.55
CA LEU A 98 -2.68 0.37 1.52
C LEU A 98 -2.22 0.49 0.07
N SER A 99 -2.18 1.71 -0.46
CA SER A 99 -1.69 1.93 -1.82
C SER A 99 -0.16 2.04 -1.85
N GLN A 100 0.44 1.63 -2.97
CA GLN A 100 1.79 2.10 -3.30
C GLN A 100 1.84 3.64 -3.39
N PRO A 101 3.03 4.27 -3.27
CA PRO A 101 3.18 5.70 -3.45
C PRO A 101 2.61 6.20 -4.77
N VAL A 102 1.77 7.24 -4.71
CA VAL A 102 1.14 7.83 -5.89
C VAL A 102 1.88 9.10 -6.27
N PHE A 103 2.55 9.10 -7.43
CA PHE A 103 3.17 10.30 -8.02
C PHE A 103 2.37 10.86 -9.21
N GLU A 104 1.35 10.13 -9.68
CA GLU A 104 0.44 10.52 -10.78
C GLU A 104 -1.02 10.43 -10.32
N PRO A 105 -1.58 11.47 -9.69
CA PRO A 105 -2.96 11.46 -9.18
C PRO A 105 -4.01 11.18 -10.26
N GLU A 106 -3.83 11.73 -11.46
CA GLU A 106 -4.75 11.51 -12.58
C GLU A 106 -4.86 10.01 -12.94
N ARG A 107 -3.73 9.30 -12.94
CA ARG A 107 -3.69 7.87 -13.23
C ARG A 107 -4.37 7.05 -12.13
N ALA A 108 -4.17 7.44 -10.87
CA ALA A 108 -4.87 6.81 -9.75
C ALA A 108 -6.39 7.07 -9.81
N GLN A 109 -6.83 8.26 -10.20
CA GLN A 109 -8.24 8.57 -10.41
C GLN A 109 -8.85 7.77 -11.56
N GLN A 110 -8.12 7.62 -12.67
CA GLN A 110 -8.53 6.76 -13.79
C GLN A 110 -8.68 5.29 -13.36
N PHE A 111 -7.79 4.79 -12.50
CA PHE A 111 -7.91 3.45 -11.93
C PHE A 111 -9.22 3.28 -11.14
N LEU A 112 -9.58 4.26 -10.31
CA LEU A 112 -10.81 4.22 -9.50
C LEU A 112 -12.07 4.31 -10.37
N HIS A 113 -12.06 5.18 -11.39
CA HIS A 113 -13.15 5.25 -12.35
C HIS A 113 -13.30 3.93 -13.14
N ARG A 114 -12.18 3.33 -13.55
CA ARG A 114 -12.18 2.04 -14.23
C ARG A 114 -12.71 0.91 -13.34
N TYR A 115 -12.39 0.93 -12.04
CA TYR A 115 -13.00 0.00 -11.07
C TYR A 115 -14.52 0.17 -11.03
N GLU A 116 -15.01 1.42 -10.97
CA GLU A 116 -16.44 1.72 -10.94
C GLU A 116 -17.15 1.25 -12.21
N GLU A 117 -16.56 1.42 -13.39
CA GLU A 117 -17.09 0.89 -14.66
C GLU A 117 -17.24 -0.65 -14.63
N ILE A 118 -16.26 -1.36 -14.04
CA ILE A 118 -16.25 -2.82 -13.99
C ILE A 118 -17.23 -3.37 -12.93
N ARG A 119 -17.30 -2.73 -11.75
CA ARG A 119 -18.14 -3.19 -10.63
C ARG A 119 -19.56 -2.62 -10.64
N GLY A 120 -19.78 -1.52 -11.36
CA GLY A 120 -21.06 -0.81 -11.40
C GLY A 120 -21.32 0.07 -10.17
N GLU A 121 -20.31 0.25 -9.30
CA GLU A 121 -20.38 1.06 -8.08
C GLU A 121 -18.98 1.58 -7.70
N PRO A 122 -18.89 2.73 -7.01
CA PRO A 122 -17.61 3.27 -6.58
C PRO A 122 -16.92 2.35 -5.57
N LEU A 123 -15.59 2.48 -5.46
CA LEU A 123 -14.83 1.69 -4.50
C LEU A 123 -15.14 2.14 -3.07
N HIS A 124 -15.82 1.26 -2.32
CA HIS A 124 -16.17 1.49 -0.91
C HIS A 124 -15.10 1.03 0.09
N LEU A 125 -14.12 0.25 -0.35
CA LEU A 125 -13.01 -0.18 0.51
C LEU A 125 -12.19 1.04 0.95
N PRO A 126 -11.99 1.29 2.26
CA PRO A 126 -11.15 2.38 2.73
C PRO A 126 -9.72 2.27 2.17
N ILE A 127 -9.22 3.35 1.56
CA ILE A 127 -7.86 3.44 1.03
C ILE A 127 -7.03 4.36 1.91
N LEU A 128 -5.90 3.85 2.40
CA LEU A 128 -4.81 4.65 2.94
C LEU A 128 -3.73 4.79 1.87
N MET A 129 -3.54 6.01 1.38
CA MET A 129 -2.57 6.27 0.32
C MET A 129 -1.15 6.31 0.88
N GLY A 130 -0.25 5.55 0.27
CA GLY A 130 1.18 5.64 0.55
C GLY A 130 1.73 6.97 0.06
N VAL A 131 2.49 7.66 0.88
CA VAL A 131 3.17 8.92 0.52
C VAL A 131 4.63 8.82 0.90
N MET A 132 5.51 9.13 -0.05
CA MET A 132 6.95 9.06 0.13
C MET A 132 7.58 10.40 -0.28
N PRO A 133 7.97 11.24 0.69
CA PRO A 133 8.64 12.50 0.39
C PRO A 133 9.99 12.24 -0.29
N LEU A 134 10.24 12.94 -1.39
CA LEU A 134 11.52 12.91 -2.08
C LEU A 134 12.49 13.86 -1.35
N TYR A 135 13.79 13.54 -1.30
CA TYR A 135 14.76 14.38 -0.58
C TYR A 135 16.01 14.74 -1.38
N SER A 136 16.16 14.17 -2.57
CA SER A 136 17.24 14.49 -3.51
C SER A 136 16.89 13.89 -4.87
N LEU A 137 17.50 14.43 -5.93
CA LEU A 137 17.36 13.86 -7.27
C LEU A 137 17.85 12.41 -7.32
N ARG A 138 18.99 12.12 -6.68
CA ARG A 138 19.54 10.76 -6.59
C ARG A 138 18.56 9.78 -5.94
N HIS A 139 17.89 10.21 -4.87
CA HIS A 139 16.87 9.40 -4.21
C HIS A 139 15.68 9.16 -5.14
N ALA A 140 15.16 10.20 -5.79
CA ALA A 140 14.03 10.06 -6.71
C ALA A 140 14.37 9.16 -7.91
N GLN A 141 15.56 9.30 -8.49
CA GLN A 141 16.04 8.43 -9.57
C GLN A 141 16.20 6.97 -9.13
N PHE A 142 16.73 6.74 -7.92
CA PHE A 142 16.82 5.39 -7.36
C PHE A 142 15.44 4.77 -7.21
N LEU A 143 14.48 5.49 -6.62
CA LEU A 143 13.10 4.99 -6.49
C LEU A 143 12.49 4.66 -7.86
N HIS A 144 12.65 5.55 -8.84
CA HIS A 144 12.09 5.36 -10.17
C HIS A 144 12.70 4.18 -10.93
N ASN A 145 14.00 3.96 -10.81
CA ASN A 145 14.71 2.97 -11.62
C ASN A 145 14.82 1.60 -10.93
N GLU A 146 14.98 1.59 -9.61
CA GLU A 146 15.36 0.39 -8.85
C GLU A 146 14.20 -0.21 -8.04
N ILE A 147 13.15 0.55 -7.74
CA ILE A 147 12.03 0.07 -6.92
C ILE A 147 10.83 -0.30 -7.81
N PRO A 148 10.49 -1.59 -7.94
CA PRO A 148 9.38 -2.04 -8.75
C PRO A 148 8.05 -1.40 -8.32
N GLY A 149 7.33 -0.83 -9.28
CA GLY A 149 6.02 -0.21 -9.05
C GLY A 149 6.06 1.27 -8.68
N ILE A 150 7.25 1.87 -8.51
CA ILE A 150 7.38 3.32 -8.34
C ILE A 150 7.76 3.97 -9.68
N ASP A 151 6.79 4.62 -10.31
CA ASP A 151 7.01 5.46 -11.49
C ASP A 151 6.94 6.94 -11.07
N ILE A 152 8.04 7.70 -11.22
CA ILE A 152 8.08 9.13 -10.89
C ILE A 152 8.09 9.94 -12.19
N PRO A 153 7.08 10.80 -12.44
CA PRO A 153 7.01 11.60 -13.65
C PRO A 153 8.24 12.49 -13.87
N PRO A 154 8.67 12.69 -15.13
CA PRO A 154 9.77 13.61 -15.45
C PRO A 154 9.58 15.02 -14.89
N ALA A 155 8.33 15.50 -14.81
CA ALA A 155 8.02 16.81 -14.22
C ALA A 155 8.37 16.88 -12.72
N ILE A 156 8.12 15.81 -11.96
CA ILE A 156 8.49 15.72 -10.53
C ILE A 156 10.01 15.61 -10.40
N LEU A 157 10.66 14.78 -11.22
CA LEU A 157 12.13 14.67 -11.21
C LEU A 157 12.79 16.02 -11.50
N LYS A 158 12.28 16.77 -12.48
CA LYS A 158 12.76 18.10 -12.83
C LYS A 158 12.59 19.09 -11.68
N ARG A 159 11.45 19.10 -10.99
CA ARG A 159 11.23 19.96 -9.81
C ARG A 159 12.25 19.69 -8.71
N ILE A 160 12.52 18.42 -8.45
CA ILE A 160 13.52 18.00 -7.45
C ILE A 160 14.94 18.39 -7.87
N GLU A 161 15.27 18.28 -9.15
CA GLU A 161 16.56 18.73 -9.70
C GLU A 161 16.73 20.25 -9.57
N ASP A 162 15.73 21.01 -10.03
CA ASP A 162 15.73 22.48 -10.03
C ASP A 162 15.78 23.05 -8.59
N ALA A 163 15.27 22.31 -7.60
CA ALA A 163 15.31 22.71 -6.19
C ALA A 163 16.71 22.62 -5.54
N GLY A 164 17.63 21.84 -6.11
CA GLY A 164 19.02 21.73 -5.64
C GLY A 164 19.13 21.37 -4.14
N GLU A 165 19.75 22.26 -3.35
CA GLU A 165 19.90 22.08 -1.90
C GLU A 165 18.57 22.06 -1.13
N ASN A 166 17.49 22.58 -1.72
CA ASN A 166 16.14 22.59 -1.12
C ASN A 166 15.26 21.40 -1.59
N ALA A 167 15.86 20.37 -2.19
CA ALA A 167 15.13 19.23 -2.74
C ALA A 167 14.26 18.47 -1.72
N ASP A 168 14.64 18.48 -0.45
CA ASP A 168 13.87 17.90 0.65
C ASP A 168 12.59 18.67 0.95
N ARG A 169 12.69 20.00 1.03
CA ARG A 169 11.54 20.89 1.18
C ARG A 169 10.61 20.81 -0.02
N GLU A 170 11.16 20.75 -1.24
CA GLU A 170 10.36 20.57 -2.46
C GLU A 170 9.64 19.22 -2.46
N GLY A 171 10.29 18.15 -1.99
CA GLY A 171 9.65 16.85 -1.88
C GLY A 171 8.53 16.80 -0.85
N VAL A 172 8.62 17.57 0.25
CA VAL A 172 7.51 17.77 1.19
C VAL A 172 6.35 18.51 0.52
N TYR A 173 6.62 19.53 -0.28
CA TYR A 173 5.58 20.24 -1.03
C TYR A 173 4.89 19.33 -2.05
N ILE A 174 5.66 18.59 -2.84
CA ILE A 174 5.12 17.62 -3.81
C ILE A 174 4.25 16.56 -3.09
N ALA A 175 4.73 16.00 -1.98
CA ALA A 175 3.94 15.05 -1.19
C ALA A 175 2.60 15.64 -0.73
N SER A 176 2.61 16.89 -0.25
CA SER A 176 1.42 17.61 0.20
C SER A 176 0.43 17.88 -0.94
N GLU A 177 0.93 18.29 -2.11
CA GLU A 177 0.12 18.50 -3.32
C GLU A 177 -0.54 17.19 -3.80
N LEU A 178 0.20 16.08 -3.79
CA LEU A 178 -0.32 14.76 -4.17
C LEU A 178 -1.44 14.31 -3.23
N ILE A 179 -1.28 14.49 -1.92
CA ILE A 179 -2.33 14.22 -0.93
C ILE A 179 -3.56 15.09 -1.19
N GLN A 180 -3.36 16.38 -1.44
CA GLN A 180 -4.46 17.31 -1.69
C GLN A 180 -5.26 16.92 -2.94
N GLN A 181 -4.58 16.54 -4.02
CA GLN A 181 -5.23 16.08 -5.26
C GLN A 181 -6.01 14.78 -5.09
N MET A 182 -5.59 13.91 -4.17
CA MET A 182 -6.25 12.62 -3.91
C MET A 182 -7.26 12.66 -2.76
N ARG A 183 -7.39 13.78 -2.03
CA ARG A 183 -8.19 13.90 -0.80
C ARG A 183 -9.64 13.43 -0.91
N ALA A 184 -10.28 13.60 -2.07
CA ALA A 184 -11.66 13.17 -2.29
C ALA A 184 -11.81 11.67 -2.55
N ALA A 185 -10.72 10.99 -2.90
CA ALA A 185 -10.69 9.59 -3.32
C ALA A 185 -10.11 8.63 -2.27
N ILE A 186 -9.47 9.16 -1.22
CA ILE A 186 -8.76 8.39 -0.19
C ILE A 186 -9.35 8.67 1.19
N HIS A 187 -9.21 7.71 2.10
CA HIS A 187 -9.74 7.79 3.46
C HIS A 187 -8.67 8.14 4.50
N GLY A 188 -7.40 8.14 4.08
CA GLY A 188 -6.26 8.56 4.87
C GLY A 188 -4.96 8.39 4.11
N THR A 189 -3.85 8.69 4.77
CA THR A 189 -2.51 8.50 4.22
C THR A 189 -1.61 7.84 5.25
N TYR A 190 -0.62 7.09 4.80
CA TYR A 190 0.50 6.67 5.62
C TYR A 190 1.80 7.13 4.96
N ILE A 191 2.74 7.60 5.77
CA ILE A 191 3.97 8.19 5.28
C ILE A 191 5.10 7.19 5.40
N ILE A 192 5.86 7.03 4.31
CA ILE A 192 7.01 6.15 4.24
C ILE A 192 8.26 7.04 4.35
N PRO A 193 8.90 7.12 5.54
CA PRO A 193 10.07 7.96 5.73
C PRO A 193 11.25 7.37 4.97
N PRO A 194 11.90 8.14 4.08
CA PRO A 194 13.03 7.63 3.33
C PRO A 194 14.25 7.48 4.24
N PHE A 195 14.82 6.27 4.32
CA PHE A 195 16.03 5.96 5.11
C PHE A 195 16.03 6.51 6.55
N GLY A 196 14.90 6.40 7.27
CA GLY A 196 14.81 6.85 8.65
C GLY A 196 14.77 8.38 8.83
N LYS A 197 14.54 9.16 7.77
CA LYS A 197 14.33 10.61 7.83
C LYS A 197 12.92 10.95 8.35
N TYR A 198 12.70 10.72 9.64
CA TYR A 198 11.41 10.97 10.29
C TYR A 198 11.00 12.45 10.28
N ASP A 199 11.96 13.38 10.23
CA ASP A 199 11.68 14.82 10.16
C ASP A 199 10.91 15.21 8.90
N LEU A 200 11.19 14.56 7.76
CA LEU A 200 10.44 14.79 6.53
C LEU A 200 9.00 14.29 6.63
N ALA A 201 8.79 13.17 7.32
CA ALA A 201 7.45 12.67 7.57
C ALA A 201 6.67 13.62 8.48
N ALA A 202 7.30 14.14 9.54
CA ALA A 202 6.70 15.14 10.42
C ALA A 202 6.31 16.41 9.65
N GLN A 203 7.18 16.92 8.78
CA GLN A 203 6.89 18.12 7.97
C GLN A 203 5.69 17.93 7.04
N VAL A 204 5.51 16.73 6.46
CA VAL A 204 4.30 16.43 5.65
C VAL A 204 3.05 16.42 6.52
N ILE A 205 3.11 15.87 7.74
CA ILE A 205 1.99 15.88 8.69
C ILE A 205 1.60 17.32 9.06
N ASP A 206 2.60 18.14 9.39
CA ASP A 206 2.41 19.55 9.73
C ASP A 206 1.80 20.33 8.57
N ALA A 207 2.27 20.10 7.34
CA ALA A 207 1.75 20.73 6.13
C ALA A 207 0.28 20.36 5.84
N MET A 208 -0.19 19.19 6.28
CA MET A 208 -1.59 18.77 6.16
C MET A 208 -2.51 19.44 7.20
N GLY A 209 -1.98 20.16 8.18
CA GLY A 209 -2.76 20.81 9.24
C GLY A 209 -3.43 19.82 10.19
N VAL A 210 -2.93 18.59 10.28
CA VAL A 210 -3.41 17.58 11.25
C VAL A 210 -2.84 17.96 12.62
N SER A 211 -3.49 18.91 13.29
CA SER A 211 -3.21 19.23 14.69
C SER A 211 -3.61 18.01 15.52
N GLY A 212 -2.66 17.46 16.28
CA GLY A 212 -2.85 16.28 17.14
C GLY A 212 -3.85 16.47 18.26
#